data_AF-A0A535NG26-F1
#
_entry.id   AF-A0A535NG26-F1
#
_cell.length_a   1.000
_cell.length_b   1.000
_cell.length_c   1.000
_cell.angle_alpha   90.00
_cell.angle_beta   90.00
_cell.angle_gamma   90.00
#
_symmetry.space_group_name_H-M   'P 1'
#
loop_
_entity.id
_entity.type
_entity.pdbx_description
1 polymer ?
#
loop_
_entity_poly.entity_id
_entity_poly.type
_entity_poly.pdbx_seq_one_letter_code
_entity_poly.pdbx_strand_id
1 'polypeptide(L)'
;MTQQRLRIRSVPLGPAIVTGAWSGFVPGLFIGGAAGAIASFAAGAALEWMRELSFTTGIQEQLLPFGDRIGDLQTVQDDWFIVIPLAGVALGLVGALIGALTGALVGATYGSLLGGVEVVVEEGTAAEPAALAEPVKRVRRRRARRSTDSAA
;
A
#
# COMPACT_ATOMS: atom_id res chain seq x y z
N MET A 1 28.44 -20.83 -29.25
CA MET A 1 27.07 -20.72 -28.70
C MET A 1 27.10 -21.25 -27.28
N THR A 2 27.07 -20.37 -26.29
CA THR A 2 27.24 -20.74 -24.88
C THR A 2 25.88 -20.67 -24.22
N GLN A 3 25.16 -21.80 -24.14
CA GLN A 3 23.88 -21.83 -23.42
C GLN A 3 24.15 -21.72 -21.92
N GLN A 4 23.80 -20.58 -21.32
CA GLN A 4 23.89 -20.41 -19.87
C GLN A 4 22.57 -20.85 -19.23
N ARG A 5 22.54 -22.07 -18.69
CA ARG A 5 21.40 -22.58 -17.92
C ARG A 5 21.34 -21.84 -16.58
N LEU A 6 20.45 -20.86 -16.46
CA LEU A 6 20.21 -20.11 -15.24
C LEU A 6 18.98 -20.68 -14.53
N ARG A 7 19.20 -21.29 -13.36
CA ARG A 7 18.13 -21.79 -12.50
C ARG A 7 17.55 -20.60 -11.71
N ILE A 8 16.30 -20.23 -11.99
CA ILE A 8 15.59 -19.22 -11.20
C ILE A 8 15.39 -19.80 -9.80
N ARG A 9 16.17 -19.31 -8.83
CA ARG A 9 16.23 -19.89 -7.48
C ARG A 9 15.03 -19.49 -6.61
N SER A 10 14.39 -18.36 -6.89
CA SER A 10 13.19 -17.89 -6.19
C SER A 10 12.65 -16.61 -6.81
N VAL A 11 11.34 -16.46 -6.89
CA VAL A 11 10.67 -15.16 -7.15
C VAL A 11 10.84 -14.29 -5.89
N PRO A 12 11.26 -13.01 -6.02
CA PRO A 12 11.41 -12.14 -4.86
C PRO A 12 10.03 -11.81 -4.27
N LEU A 13 9.77 -12.25 -3.04
CA LEU A 13 8.49 -12.06 -2.34
C LEU A 13 8.26 -10.59 -1.90
N GLY A 14 9.34 -9.87 -1.57
CA GLY A 14 9.27 -8.47 -1.14
C GLY A 14 8.57 -7.54 -2.13
N PRO A 15 8.96 -7.51 -3.42
CA PRO A 15 8.26 -6.77 -4.45
C PRO A 15 6.78 -7.12 -4.56
N ALA A 16 6.40 -8.40 -4.48
CA ALA A 16 5.01 -8.84 -4.56
C ALA A 16 4.16 -8.32 -3.38
N ILE A 17 4.73 -8.30 -2.18
CA ILE A 17 4.09 -7.73 -0.99
C ILE A 17 3.90 -6.22 -1.15
N VAL A 18 4.92 -5.51 -1.62
CA VAL A 18 4.88 -4.04 -1.76
C VAL A 18 3.90 -3.61 -2.85
N THR A 19 3.90 -4.29 -4.01
CA THR A 19 2.94 -4.00 -5.08
C THR A 19 1.52 -4.34 -4.65
N GLY A 20 1.35 -5.47 -3.95
CA GLY A 20 0.10 -5.83 -3.29
C GLY A 20 -0.38 -4.73 -2.35
N ALA A 21 0.47 -4.28 -1.43
CA ALA A 21 0.15 -3.22 -0.47
C ALA A 21 -0.29 -1.93 -1.16
N TRP A 22 0.44 -1.46 -2.16
CA TRP A 22 0.07 -0.27 -2.94
C TRP A 22 -1.25 -0.44 -3.67
N SER A 23 -1.46 -1.60 -4.30
CA SER A 23 -2.69 -1.89 -5.04
C SER A 23 -3.94 -1.92 -4.15
N GLY A 24 -3.81 -2.30 -2.88
CA GLY A 24 -4.89 -2.25 -1.89
C GLY A 24 -5.02 -0.89 -1.19
N PHE A 25 -3.91 -0.19 -0.96
CA PHE A 25 -3.89 1.11 -0.28
C PHE A 25 -4.66 2.18 -1.03
N VAL A 26 -4.41 2.33 -2.34
CA VAL A 26 -5.02 3.37 -3.18
C VAL A 26 -6.55 3.30 -3.18
N PRO A 27 -7.19 2.18 -3.55
CA PRO A 27 -8.65 2.09 -3.50
C PRO A 27 -9.19 2.19 -2.07
N GLY A 28 -8.48 1.65 -1.07
CA GLY A 28 -8.86 1.81 0.34
C GLY A 28 -8.89 3.28 0.77
N LEU A 29 -7.93 4.09 0.30
CA LEU A 29 -7.85 5.52 0.59
C LEU A 29 -9.00 6.29 -0.07
N PHE A 30 -9.35 5.96 -1.31
CA PHE A 30 -10.51 6.53 -1.99
C PHE A 30 -11.82 6.18 -1.28
N ILE A 31 -12.03 4.90 -0.95
CA ILE A 31 -13.23 4.43 -0.25
C ILE A 31 -13.33 5.07 1.14
N GLY A 32 -12.22 5.16 1.87
CA GLY A 32 -12.18 5.79 3.19
C GLY A 32 -12.45 7.28 3.15
N GLY A 33 -11.88 7.99 2.18
CA GLY A 33 -12.16 9.41 1.97
C GLY A 33 -13.62 9.65 1.62
N ALA A 34 -14.19 8.84 0.72
CA ALA A 34 -15.60 8.91 0.37
C ALA A 34 -16.51 8.61 1.57
N ALA A 35 -16.20 7.59 2.36
CA ALA A 35 -16.95 7.25 3.57
C ALA A 35 -16.89 8.39 4.62
N GLY A 36 -15.70 8.97 4.84
CA GLY A 36 -15.53 10.13 5.70
C GLY A 36 -16.33 11.34 5.22
N ALA A 37 -16.31 11.62 3.92
CA ALA A 37 -17.08 12.72 3.33
C ALA A 37 -18.59 12.52 3.49
N ILE A 38 -19.08 11.30 3.24
CA ILE A 38 -20.48 10.94 3.45
C ILE A 38 -20.86 11.10 4.93
N ALA A 39 -20.00 10.68 5.85
CA ALA A 39 -20.25 10.81 7.29
C ALA A 39 -20.34 12.27 7.75
N SER A 40 -19.37 13.11 7.36
CA SER A 40 -19.40 14.55 7.68
C SER A 40 -20.60 15.26 7.04
N PHE A 41 -20.96 14.92 5.80
CA PHE A 41 -22.15 15.45 5.15
C PHE A 41 -23.43 15.02 5.87
N ALA A 42 -23.55 13.73 6.21
CA ALA A 42 -24.72 13.20 6.92
C ALA A 42 -24.89 13.82 8.31
N ALA A 43 -23.79 14.11 9.01
CA ALA A 43 -23.83 14.81 10.29
C ALA A 43 -24.44 16.21 10.17
N GLY A 44 -23.99 16.99 9.17
CA GLY A 44 -24.56 18.31 8.90
C GLY A 44 -26.01 18.27 8.45
N ALA A 45 -26.39 17.32 7.59
CA ALA A 45 -27.77 17.14 7.17
C ALA A 45 -28.69 16.77 8.34
N ALA A 46 -28.22 15.94 9.28
CA ALA A 46 -28.98 15.58 10.47
C ALA A 46 -29.16 16.77 11.42
N LEU A 47 -28.13 17.60 11.60
CA LEU A 47 -28.19 18.80 12.43
C LEU A 47 -29.18 19.83 11.87
N GLU A 48 -29.14 20.09 10.57
CA GLU A 48 -30.08 21.03 9.94
C GLU A 48 -31.53 20.49 10.01
N TRP A 49 -31.72 19.18 9.78
CA TRP A 49 -33.03 18.56 9.92
C TRP A 49 -33.60 18.68 11.35
N MET A 50 -32.78 18.50 12.37
CA MET A 50 -33.20 18.70 13.76
C MET A 50 -33.59 20.16 14.04
N ARG A 51 -32.83 21.09 13.50
CA ARG A 51 -33.11 22.53 13.62
C ARG A 51 -34.45 22.90 12.98
N GLU A 52 -34.73 22.41 11.78
CA GLU A 52 -36.04 22.57 11.12
C GLU A 52 -37.18 21.95 11.93
N LEU A 53 -36.96 20.75 12.47
CA LEU A 53 -37.94 20.06 13.32
C LEU A 53 -38.25 20.84 14.61
N SER A 54 -37.24 21.43 15.24
CA SER A 54 -37.43 22.25 16.43
C SER A 54 -38.27 23.49 16.11
N PHE A 55 -37.99 24.15 14.98
CA PHE A 55 -38.78 25.32 14.55
C PHE A 55 -40.23 24.97 14.20
N THR A 56 -40.49 23.86 13.49
CA THR A 56 -41.86 23.52 13.08
C THR A 56 -42.72 22.96 14.21
N THR A 57 -42.14 22.30 15.21
CA THR A 57 -42.88 21.68 16.32
C THR A 57 -42.90 22.52 17.59
N GLY A 58 -42.00 23.50 17.71
CA GLY A 58 -41.81 24.29 18.94
C GLY A 58 -41.18 23.48 20.08
N ILE A 59 -40.69 22.28 19.80
CA ILE A 59 -40.06 21.38 20.78
C ILE A 59 -38.55 21.65 20.80
N GLN A 60 -37.93 21.55 21.98
CA GLN A 60 -36.48 21.72 22.14
C GLN A 60 -35.71 20.59 21.45
N GLU A 61 -34.55 20.93 20.85
CA GLU A 61 -33.69 19.99 20.12
C GLU A 61 -33.22 18.78 20.95
N GLN A 62 -33.11 18.94 22.29
CA GLN A 62 -32.74 17.84 23.20
C GLN A 62 -33.78 16.71 23.26
N LEU A 63 -35.03 16.97 22.91
CA LEU A 63 -36.09 15.95 22.92
C LEU A 63 -36.20 15.21 21.57
N LEU A 64 -35.38 15.57 20.58
CA LEU A 64 -35.32 14.92 19.27
C LEU A 64 -34.42 13.67 19.30
N PRO A 65 -34.57 12.73 18.35
CA PRO A 65 -33.87 11.44 18.34
C PRO A 65 -32.34 11.50 18.44
N PHE A 66 -31.70 12.62 18.10
CA PHE A 66 -30.25 12.82 18.26
C PHE A 66 -29.89 13.97 19.21
N GLY A 67 -30.84 14.44 20.03
CA GLY A 67 -30.65 15.57 20.96
C GLY A 67 -29.44 15.39 21.89
N ASP A 68 -29.27 14.19 22.42
CA ASP A 68 -28.14 13.84 23.30
C ASP A 68 -26.79 13.76 22.57
N ARG A 69 -26.79 13.67 21.23
CA ARG A 69 -25.59 13.49 20.40
C ARG A 69 -25.28 14.69 19.48
N ILE A 70 -25.95 15.82 19.69
CA ILE A 70 -25.73 17.05 18.91
C ILE A 70 -24.25 17.46 18.93
N GLY A 71 -23.61 17.39 20.10
CA GLY A 71 -22.19 17.75 20.24
C GLY A 71 -21.26 16.84 19.42
N ASP A 72 -21.53 15.53 19.37
CA ASP A 72 -20.74 14.58 18.58
C ASP A 72 -20.91 14.84 17.08
N LEU A 73 -22.15 15.09 16.64
CA LEU A 73 -22.46 15.40 15.24
C LEU A 73 -21.80 16.72 14.80
N GLN A 74 -21.83 17.74 15.67
CA GLN A 74 -21.15 19.02 15.42
C GLN A 74 -19.65 18.83 15.31
N THR A 75 -19.05 18.03 16.19
CA THR A 75 -17.61 17.73 16.13
C THR A 75 -17.24 17.06 14.81
N VAL A 76 -18.01 16.06 14.36
CA VAL A 76 -17.78 15.36 13.09
C VAL A 76 -17.97 16.27 11.87
N GLN A 77 -18.88 17.25 11.97
CA GLN A 77 -19.11 18.25 10.92
C GLN A 77 -18.01 19.32 10.91
N ASP A 78 -17.60 19.83 12.06
CA ASP A 78 -16.61 20.90 12.19
C ASP A 78 -15.21 20.40 11.84
N ASP A 79 -14.86 19.20 12.29
CA ASP A 79 -13.57 18.55 12.02
C ASP A 79 -13.57 17.75 10.72
N TRP A 80 -14.44 18.06 9.76
CA TRP A 80 -14.53 17.35 8.47
C TRP A 80 -13.17 17.23 7.76
N PHE A 81 -12.33 18.26 7.89
CA PHE A 81 -10.99 18.33 7.31
C PHE A 81 -10.01 17.32 7.94
N ILE A 82 -10.28 16.81 9.14
CA ILE A 82 -9.54 15.71 9.80
C ILE A 82 -10.26 14.38 9.59
N VAL A 83 -11.59 14.34 9.70
CA VAL A 83 -12.39 13.12 9.58
C VAL A 83 -12.19 12.44 8.23
N ILE A 84 -12.24 13.20 7.13
CA ILE A 84 -12.06 12.66 5.78
C ILE A 84 -10.67 12.02 5.58
N PRO A 85 -9.54 12.71 5.80
CA PRO A 85 -8.23 12.09 5.62
C PRO A 85 -7.99 10.97 6.62
N LEU A 86 -8.48 11.06 7.86
CA LEU A 86 -8.33 10.00 8.86
C LEU A 86 -9.06 8.73 8.43
N ALA A 87 -10.30 8.84 7.97
CA ALA A 87 -11.07 7.73 7.42
C ALA A 87 -10.40 7.13 6.16
N GLY A 88 -9.88 8.01 5.29
CA GLY A 88 -9.08 7.65 4.12
C GLY A 88 -7.85 6.82 4.49
N VAL A 89 -7.02 7.30 5.40
CA VAL A 89 -5.82 6.58 5.86
C VAL A 89 -6.21 5.28 6.56
N ALA A 90 -7.24 5.28 7.40
CA ALA A 90 -7.67 4.08 8.12
C ALA A 90 -8.08 2.96 7.16
N LEU A 91 -8.99 3.23 6.21
CA LEU A 91 -9.39 2.22 5.21
C LEU A 91 -8.28 1.95 4.19
N GLY A 92 -7.44 2.92 3.88
CA GLY A 92 -6.23 2.74 3.10
C GLY A 92 -5.29 1.71 3.72
N LEU A 93 -5.01 1.80 5.03
CA LEU A 93 -4.16 0.84 5.74
C LEU A 93 -4.78 -0.57 5.78
N VAL A 94 -6.10 -0.67 5.97
CA VAL A 94 -6.81 -1.95 5.87
C VAL A 94 -6.69 -2.52 4.47
N GLY A 95 -6.89 -1.71 3.43
CA GLY A 95 -6.69 -2.08 2.04
C GLY A 95 -5.25 -2.52 1.75
N ALA A 96 -4.26 -1.80 2.28
CA ALA A 96 -2.84 -2.13 2.14
C ALA A 96 -2.51 -3.49 2.75
N LEU A 97 -3.06 -3.79 3.94
CA LEU A 97 -2.88 -5.09 4.57
C LEU A 97 -3.48 -6.21 3.72
N ILE A 98 -4.71 -6.04 3.24
CA ILE A 98 -5.39 -7.02 2.38
C ILE A 98 -4.59 -7.21 1.07
N GLY A 99 -4.16 -6.13 0.45
CA GLY A 99 -3.36 -6.14 -0.76
C GLY A 99 -2.00 -6.80 -0.57
N ALA A 100 -1.31 -6.51 0.55
CA ALA A 100 -0.03 -7.12 0.90
C ALA A 100 -0.15 -8.63 1.09
N LEU A 101 -1.19 -9.09 1.80
CA LEU A 101 -1.48 -10.50 1.99
C LEU A 101 -1.81 -11.19 0.66
N THR A 102 -2.61 -10.53 -0.19
CA THR A 102 -2.94 -11.04 -1.53
C THR A 102 -1.68 -11.13 -2.40
N GLY A 103 -0.83 -10.10 -2.39
CA GLY A 103 0.44 -10.07 -3.10
C GLY A 103 1.44 -11.13 -2.61
N ALA A 104 1.54 -11.33 -1.30
CA ALA A 104 2.31 -12.42 -0.70
C ALA A 104 1.82 -13.79 -1.17
N LEU A 105 0.51 -14.02 -1.11
CA LEU A 105 -0.10 -15.29 -1.51
C LEU A 105 0.15 -15.59 -2.99
N VAL A 106 -0.06 -14.60 -3.86
CA VAL A 106 0.18 -14.70 -5.30
C VAL A 106 1.67 -14.94 -5.57
N GLY A 107 2.56 -14.15 -4.95
CA GLY A 107 4.00 -14.29 -5.10
C GLY A 107 4.53 -15.65 -4.63
N ALA A 108 4.03 -16.17 -3.50
CA ALA A 108 4.37 -17.49 -2.99
C ALA A 108 3.85 -18.61 -3.92
N THR A 109 2.66 -18.45 -4.48
CA THR A 109 2.05 -19.40 -5.42
C THR A 109 2.87 -19.47 -6.72
N TYR A 110 3.21 -18.32 -7.31
CA TYR A 110 4.09 -18.32 -8.49
C TYR A 110 5.52 -18.80 -8.16
N GLY A 111 6.03 -18.50 -6.97
CA GLY A 111 7.33 -19.00 -6.52
C GLY A 111 7.38 -20.51 -6.37
N SER A 112 6.32 -21.15 -5.88
CA SER A 112 6.22 -22.61 -5.78
C SER A 112 6.02 -23.26 -7.16
N LEU A 113 5.23 -22.65 -8.04
CA LEU A 113 5.00 -23.11 -9.42
C LEU A 113 6.26 -23.00 -10.30
N LEU A 114 7.03 -21.91 -10.17
CA LEU A 114 8.23 -21.65 -10.98
C LEU A 114 9.50 -22.30 -10.42
N GLY A 115 9.49 -22.78 -9.16
CA GLY A 115 10.64 -23.48 -8.56
C GLY A 115 11.04 -24.77 -9.29
N GLY A 116 10.18 -25.28 -10.18
CA GLY A 116 10.44 -26.43 -11.05
C GLY A 116 10.75 -26.11 -12.52
N VAL A 117 10.76 -24.83 -12.93
CA VAL A 117 10.93 -24.43 -14.33
C VAL A 117 12.39 -24.04 -14.61
N GLU A 118 13.12 -24.87 -15.37
CA GLU A 118 14.41 -24.50 -15.93
C GLU A 118 14.21 -23.53 -17.09
N VAL A 119 14.59 -22.27 -16.91
CA VAL A 119 14.57 -21.28 -17.99
C VAL A 119 15.92 -21.30 -18.68
N VAL A 120 15.95 -21.77 -19.92
CA VAL A 120 17.10 -21.65 -20.81
C VAL A 120 17.08 -20.23 -21.38
N VAL A 121 17.96 -19.37 -20.87
CA VAL A 121 18.18 -18.06 -21.46
C VAL A 121 19.13 -18.26 -22.63
N GLU A 122 18.62 -18.18 -23.85
CA GLU A 122 19.47 -17.99 -25.01
C GLU A 122 19.95 -16.54 -24.98
N GLU A 123 21.27 -16.35 -24.84
CA GLU A 123 21.90 -15.05 -25.11
C GLU A 123 21.68 -14.75 -26.61
N GLY A 124 20.56 -14.07 -26.90
CA GLY A 124 20.37 -13.47 -28.21
C GLY A 124 21.54 -12.53 -28.46
N THR A 125 22.24 -12.75 -29.58
CA THR A 125 23.34 -11.92 -30.08
C THR A 125 22.85 -10.49 -30.32
N ALA A 126 22.69 -9.71 -29.26
CA ALA A 126 22.73 -8.27 -29.32
C ALA A 126 24.22 -7.92 -29.21
N ALA A 127 24.85 -7.73 -30.38
CA ALA A 127 26.06 -6.96 -30.47
C ALA A 127 25.86 -5.65 -29.67
N GLU A 128 26.66 -5.53 -28.61
CA GLU A 128 27.30 -4.32 -28.05
C GLU A 128 26.63 -2.94 -28.33
N PRO A 129 26.40 -2.09 -27.31
CA PRO A 129 27.51 -1.64 -26.47
C PRO A 129 27.35 -1.88 -24.98
N ALA A 130 28.24 -2.74 -24.48
CA ALA A 130 28.75 -2.79 -23.13
C ALA A 130 29.61 -1.54 -22.84
N ALA A 131 28.98 -0.39 -22.64
CA ALA A 131 29.70 0.84 -22.29
C ALA A 131 29.15 1.63 -21.08
N LEU A 132 28.08 1.21 -20.40
CA LEU A 132 27.43 2.08 -19.38
C LEU A 132 26.97 1.43 -18.07
N ALA A 133 27.36 0.18 -17.77
CA ALA A 133 26.98 -0.44 -16.49
C ALA A 133 28.19 -1.13 -15.82
N GLU A 134 29.08 -0.32 -15.25
CA GLU A 134 30.07 -0.77 -14.27
C GLU A 134 29.38 -1.29 -12.99
N PRO A 135 29.61 -2.55 -12.56
CA PRO A 135 29.26 -2.96 -11.21
C PRO A 135 30.48 -2.83 -10.27
N VAL A 136 30.42 -1.78 -9.46
CA VAL A 136 31.31 -1.30 -8.37
C VAL A 136 31.66 -2.32 -7.26
N LYS A 137 31.52 -3.64 -7.46
CA LYS A 137 31.63 -4.63 -6.35
C LYS A 137 32.83 -5.59 -6.38
N ARG A 138 33.78 -5.49 -7.31
CA ARG A 138 34.91 -6.45 -7.40
C ARG A 138 36.26 -6.02 -6.81
N VAL A 139 36.43 -4.80 -6.31
CA VAL A 139 37.77 -4.32 -5.89
C VAL A 139 38.11 -4.64 -4.42
N ARG A 140 37.12 -4.84 -3.53
CA ARG A 140 37.42 -5.00 -2.09
C ARG A 140 37.95 -6.38 -1.67
N ARG A 141 37.76 -7.43 -2.47
CA ARG A 141 38.12 -8.81 -2.06
C ARG A 141 39.49 -9.28 -2.52
N ARG A 142 40.13 -8.60 -3.49
CA ARG A 142 41.42 -9.05 -4.05
C ARG A 142 42.65 -8.44 -3.35
N ARG A 143 42.49 -7.34 -2.60
CA ARG A 143 43.59 -6.69 -1.86
C ARG A 143 43.90 -7.36 -0.51
N ALA A 144 42.92 -8.02 0.11
CA ALA A 144 43.10 -8.71 1.38
C ALA A 144 43.85 -10.06 1.27
N ARG A 145 43.96 -10.62 0.05
CA ARG A 145 44.63 -11.91 -0.18
C ARG A 145 46.08 -11.80 -0.63
N ARG A 146 46.58 -10.57 -0.84
CA ARG A 146 47.95 -10.32 -1.29
C ARG A 146 48.86 -9.73 -0.20
N SER A 147 48.32 -9.42 0.99
CA SER A 147 49.11 -8.93 2.12
C SER A 147 49.46 -10.00 3.16
N THR A 148 49.01 -11.24 2.97
CA THR A 148 49.32 -12.37 3.87
C THR A 148 50.47 -13.26 3.39
N ASP A 149 50.89 -13.13 2.12
CA ASP A 149 51.95 -13.98 1.53
C ASP A 149 53.31 -13.27 1.39
N SER A 150 53.50 -12.09 2.00
CA SER A 150 54.77 -11.34 1.94
C SER A 150 55.43 -11.16 3.31
N ALA A 151 55.04 -11.96 4.31
CA ALA A 151 55.59 -11.90 5.66
C ALA A 151 55.99 -13.29 6.20
N ALA A 152 56.57 -14.12 5.33
CA ALA A 152 57.29 -15.34 5.71
C ALA A 152 58.62 -15.39 4.96
#